data_AF-X0XDU3-F1
#
_entry.id   AF-X0XDU3-F1
#
_cell.length_a   1.000
_cell.length_b   1.000
_cell.length_c   1.000
_cell.angle_alpha   90.00
_cell.angle_beta   90.00
_cell.angle_gamma   90.00
#
_symmetry.space_group_name_H-M   'P 1'
#
loop_
_entity.id
_entity.type
_entity.pdbx_description
1 polymer ?
#
loop_
_entity_poly.entity_id
_entity_poly.type
_entity_poly.pdbx_seq_one_letter_code
_entity_poly.pdbx_strand_id
1 'polypeptide(L)'
;ININKAPPSKVSQTFQEVGIPAEKADQIAVNIVDFRDEDNSPTAYQGKYGIEKTPYINEVMPNFTTSIKVAAKELVKGGVRFLKDKIREEIKKKLKEKIKGIVPGLEKEIEESTSIKEEELKKGVEKIIEDYQPLNEENKISTRFFRLLGDKIAHAAENKPPEKAKIEIEIEWIELFNPYEVPCEVGGWQIRTSLGTRSLGGKISSRSYRLIFNMVIAMPGLNIGKEILGDNRDTVILRNKRRNIVDKVS
;
A
#
# COMPACT_ATOMS: atom_id res chain seq x y z
N ILE A 1 40.64 20.73 1.90
CA ILE A 1 39.26 20.93 2.44
C ILE A 1 38.68 19.58 2.90
N ASN A 2 37.71 19.56 3.83
CA ASN A 2 36.98 18.32 4.13
C ASN A 2 35.80 18.17 3.15
N ILE A 3 35.99 17.35 2.10
CA ILE A 3 35.00 17.11 1.04
C ILE A 3 33.72 16.43 1.53
N ASN A 4 33.68 15.90 2.76
CA ASN A 4 32.48 15.27 3.32
C ASN A 4 31.54 16.28 4.01
N LYS A 5 32.00 17.51 4.27
CA LYS A 5 31.23 18.53 5.00
C LYS A 5 31.21 19.90 4.33
N ALA A 6 32.14 20.18 3.42
CA ALA A 6 32.26 21.48 2.78
C ALA A 6 31.04 21.83 1.91
N PRO A 7 30.53 23.07 1.91
CA PRO A 7 29.46 23.50 1.02
C PRO A 7 29.91 23.50 -0.46
N PRO A 8 28.97 23.51 -1.43
CA PRO A 8 29.31 23.50 -2.86
C PRO A 8 30.30 24.60 -3.26
N SER A 9 30.16 25.81 -2.70
CA SER A 9 31.05 26.94 -2.98
C SER A 9 32.51 26.65 -2.63
N LYS A 10 32.77 26.02 -1.49
CA LYS A 10 34.14 25.71 -1.05
C LYS A 10 34.73 24.54 -1.84
N VAL A 11 33.91 23.56 -2.21
CA VAL A 11 34.33 22.45 -3.07
C VAL A 11 34.69 22.96 -4.47
N SER A 12 33.83 23.79 -5.07
CA SER A 12 34.09 24.39 -6.38
C SER A 12 35.36 25.24 -6.37
N GLN A 13 35.52 26.13 -5.38
CA GLN A 13 36.72 26.96 -5.25
C GLN A 13 38.01 26.13 -5.25
N THR A 14 38.07 25.04 -4.47
CA THR A 14 39.25 24.18 -4.41
C THR A 14 39.55 23.49 -5.74
N PHE A 15 38.54 23.11 -6.52
CA PHE A 15 38.77 22.57 -7.86
C PHE A 15 39.27 23.64 -8.85
N GLN A 16 38.78 24.88 -8.74
CA GLN A 16 39.27 25.98 -9.56
C GLN A 16 40.72 26.34 -9.25
N GLU A 17 41.13 26.30 -7.98
CA GLU A 17 42.53 26.53 -7.55
C GLU A 17 43.53 25.54 -8.16
N VAL A 18 43.08 24.33 -8.50
CA VAL A 18 43.90 23.31 -9.18
C VAL A 18 43.71 23.31 -10.71
N GLY A 19 43.08 24.35 -11.26
CA GLY A 19 42.98 24.59 -12.71
C GLY A 19 41.74 24.00 -13.38
N ILE A 20 40.73 23.52 -12.65
CA ILE A 20 39.48 23.05 -13.26
C ILE A 20 38.60 24.27 -13.61
N PRO A 21 38.07 24.37 -14.85
CA PRO A 21 37.18 25.46 -15.23
C PRO A 21 35.95 25.59 -14.31
N ALA A 22 35.53 26.83 -14.02
CA ALA A 22 34.43 27.12 -13.09
C ALA A 22 33.16 26.31 -13.37
N GLU A 23 32.70 26.30 -14.62
CA GLU A 23 31.56 25.49 -15.11
C GLU A 23 31.63 24.02 -14.64
N LYS A 24 32.81 23.39 -14.77
CA LYS A 24 33.03 22.00 -14.42
C LYS A 24 33.22 21.82 -12.91
N ALA A 25 33.89 22.75 -12.25
CA ALA A 25 34.06 22.76 -10.80
C ALA A 25 32.72 22.88 -10.07
N ASP A 26 31.83 23.76 -10.55
CA ASP A 26 30.49 23.96 -10.01
C ASP A 26 29.64 22.69 -10.16
N GLN A 27 29.67 22.05 -11.33
CA GLN A 27 28.94 20.81 -11.57
C GLN A 27 29.46 19.66 -10.71
N ILE A 28 30.79 19.52 -10.58
CA ILE A 28 31.40 18.50 -9.70
C ILE A 28 31.00 18.76 -8.25
N ALA A 29 31.00 20.03 -7.81
CA ALA A 29 30.66 20.40 -6.44
C ALA A 29 29.23 20.01 -6.06
N VAL A 30 28.24 20.33 -6.90
CA VAL A 30 26.84 19.95 -6.62
C VAL A 30 26.64 18.42 -6.64
N ASN A 31 27.30 17.70 -7.56
CA ASN A 31 27.23 16.24 -7.60
C ASN A 31 27.87 15.58 -6.36
N ILE A 32 28.95 16.13 -5.83
CA ILE A 32 29.59 15.64 -4.60
C ILE A 32 28.68 15.81 -3.40
N VAL A 33 27.98 16.94 -3.31
CA VAL A 33 27.07 17.22 -2.20
C VAL A 33 25.88 16.26 -2.24
N ASP A 34 25.21 16.12 -3.38
CA ASP A 34 24.10 15.16 -3.54
C ASP A 34 24.56 13.71 -3.34
N PHE A 35 25.79 13.37 -3.73
CA PHE A 35 26.29 12.02 -3.54
C PHE A 35 26.42 11.64 -2.05
N ARG A 36 26.78 12.60 -1.20
CA ARG A 36 27.14 12.34 0.20
C ARG A 36 26.03 12.66 1.20
N ASP A 37 25.07 13.50 0.84
CA ASP A 37 23.94 13.79 1.71
C ASP A 37 22.76 12.83 1.43
N GLU A 38 21.85 12.77 2.38
CA GLU A 38 20.66 11.90 2.29
C GLU A 38 19.40 12.77 2.12
N ASP A 39 19.57 13.98 1.58
CA ASP A 39 18.54 15.01 1.56
C ASP A 39 17.47 14.80 0.49
N ASN A 40 17.73 13.87 -0.45
CA ASN A 40 16.83 13.47 -1.52
C ASN A 40 16.36 14.69 -2.35
N SER A 41 17.20 15.72 -2.47
CA SER A 41 16.91 16.99 -3.10
C SER A 41 18.13 17.49 -3.88
N PRO A 42 17.99 17.73 -5.20
CA PRO A 42 19.10 18.21 -6.00
C PRO A 42 19.73 19.50 -5.43
N THR A 43 21.02 19.46 -5.15
CA THR A 43 21.79 20.63 -4.73
C THR A 43 21.92 21.58 -5.91
N ALA A 44 21.59 22.85 -5.70
CA ALA A 44 21.75 23.90 -6.69
C ALA A 44 22.89 24.85 -6.31
N TYR A 45 23.77 25.17 -7.26
CA TYR A 45 24.83 26.16 -7.10
C TYR A 45 25.22 26.76 -8.45
N GLN A 46 25.21 28.10 -8.56
CA GLN A 46 25.60 28.83 -9.78
C GLN A 46 24.90 28.32 -11.06
N GLY A 47 23.60 27.98 -10.96
CA GLY A 47 22.82 27.45 -12.09
C GLY A 47 23.13 25.99 -12.46
N LYS A 48 24.02 25.30 -11.73
CA LYS A 48 24.22 23.84 -11.82
C LYS A 48 23.35 23.11 -10.81
N TYR A 49 22.94 21.91 -11.16
CA TYR A 49 22.13 21.02 -10.33
C TYR A 49 22.87 19.70 -10.13
N GLY A 50 22.88 19.21 -8.90
CA GLY A 50 23.43 17.90 -8.58
C GLY A 50 22.53 16.77 -9.08
N ILE A 51 23.06 15.54 -8.99
CA ILE A 51 22.35 14.32 -9.38
C ILE A 51 21.88 13.62 -8.11
N GLU A 52 20.57 13.59 -7.93
CA GLU A 52 19.94 12.90 -6.82
C GLU A 52 19.43 11.51 -7.23
N LYS A 53 19.54 10.55 -6.31
CA LYS A 53 19.02 9.19 -6.48
C LYS A 53 17.53 9.17 -6.17
N THR A 54 16.71 9.09 -7.20
CA THR A 54 15.27 9.11 -7.05
C THR A 54 14.62 7.85 -7.64
N PRO A 55 13.92 7.02 -6.83
CA PRO A 55 13.08 5.99 -7.41
C PRO A 55 11.91 6.63 -8.17
N TYR A 56 11.36 5.90 -9.11
CA TYR A 56 10.21 6.32 -9.91
C TYR A 56 9.09 5.29 -9.84
N ILE A 57 7.89 5.69 -10.26
CA ILE A 57 6.70 4.84 -10.33
C ILE A 57 6.83 3.95 -11.56
N ASN A 58 7.00 2.65 -11.36
CA ASN A 58 7.11 1.69 -12.45
C ASN A 58 5.72 1.18 -12.90
N GLU A 59 4.85 0.86 -11.94
CA GLU A 59 3.52 0.34 -12.22
C GLU A 59 2.50 0.88 -11.21
N VAL A 60 1.28 1.12 -11.70
CA VAL A 60 0.11 1.44 -10.89
C VAL A 60 -1.01 0.49 -11.31
N MET A 61 -1.58 -0.23 -10.35
CA MET A 61 -2.74 -1.08 -10.58
C MET A 61 -3.84 -0.72 -9.59
N PRO A 62 -4.81 0.09 -10.00
CA PRO A 62 -6.02 0.35 -9.21
C PRO A 62 -7.09 -0.71 -9.47
N ASN A 63 -8.05 -0.83 -8.54
CA ASN A 63 -9.29 -1.60 -8.71
C ASN A 63 -9.10 -3.06 -9.20
N PHE A 64 -8.05 -3.76 -8.74
CA PHE A 64 -7.87 -5.17 -9.09
C PHE A 64 -8.73 -6.05 -8.19
N THR A 65 -9.96 -6.32 -8.63
CA THR A 65 -10.95 -7.02 -7.81
C THR A 65 -10.97 -8.53 -8.06
N THR A 66 -11.21 -9.29 -7.00
CA THR A 66 -11.63 -10.70 -7.04
C THR A 66 -12.72 -10.95 -5.98
N SER A 67 -13.33 -12.13 -6.00
CA SER A 67 -14.32 -12.51 -5.01
C SER A 67 -14.22 -13.98 -4.64
N ILE A 68 -14.40 -14.29 -3.36
CA ILE A 68 -14.52 -15.65 -2.86
C ILE A 68 -15.95 -15.91 -2.41
N LYS A 69 -16.44 -17.13 -2.68
CA LYS A 69 -17.70 -17.63 -2.14
C LYS A 69 -17.36 -18.70 -1.12
N VAL A 70 -17.72 -18.47 0.13
CA VAL A 70 -17.34 -19.32 1.25
C VAL A 70 -18.59 -19.90 1.90
N ALA A 71 -18.64 -21.21 2.09
CA ALA A 71 -19.78 -21.82 2.79
C ALA A 71 -19.79 -21.37 4.25
N ALA A 72 -20.94 -20.95 4.75
CA ALA A 72 -21.05 -20.45 6.13
C ALA A 72 -20.67 -21.53 7.15
N LYS A 73 -20.98 -22.81 6.89
CA LYS A 73 -20.55 -23.96 7.71
C LYS A 73 -19.02 -24.08 7.80
N GLU A 74 -18.29 -23.79 6.73
CA GLU A 74 -16.83 -23.83 6.73
C GLU A 74 -16.24 -22.62 7.47
N LEU A 75 -16.85 -21.44 7.35
CA LEU A 75 -16.50 -20.26 8.17
C LEU A 75 -16.73 -20.51 9.65
N VAL A 76 -17.84 -21.15 10.04
CA VAL A 76 -18.11 -21.54 11.43
C VAL A 76 -17.03 -22.49 11.95
N LYS A 77 -16.62 -23.48 11.14
CA LYS A 77 -15.63 -24.48 11.55
C LYS A 77 -14.20 -23.93 11.58
N GLY A 78 -13.83 -23.13 10.58
CA GLY A 78 -12.46 -22.69 10.35
C GLY A 78 -12.14 -21.27 10.81
N GLY A 79 -13.17 -20.46 11.10
CA GLY A 79 -13.05 -19.10 11.60
C GLY A 79 -12.25 -18.17 10.69
N VAL A 80 -11.62 -17.17 11.32
CA VAL A 80 -10.79 -16.16 10.66
C VAL A 80 -9.60 -16.78 9.92
N ARG A 81 -8.97 -17.81 10.50
CA ARG A 81 -7.83 -18.48 9.88
C ARG A 81 -8.19 -19.06 8.51
N PHE A 82 -9.30 -19.78 8.43
CA PHE A 82 -9.79 -20.33 7.17
C PHE A 82 -10.09 -19.23 6.14
N LEU A 83 -10.69 -18.12 6.58
CA LEU A 83 -10.92 -16.98 5.71
C LEU A 83 -9.61 -16.35 5.19
N LYS A 84 -8.62 -16.12 6.05
CA LYS A 84 -7.29 -15.61 5.66
C LYS A 84 -6.65 -16.51 4.61
N ASP A 85 -6.71 -17.83 4.81
CA ASP A 85 -6.16 -18.80 3.86
C ASP A 85 -6.87 -18.73 2.50
N LYS A 86 -8.22 -18.64 2.49
CA LYS A 86 -9.00 -18.51 1.26
C LYS A 86 -8.73 -17.21 0.50
N ILE A 87 -8.62 -16.10 1.23
CA ILE A 87 -8.23 -14.80 0.66
C ILE A 87 -6.84 -14.93 0.02
N ARG A 88 -5.86 -15.48 0.75
CA ARG A 88 -4.49 -15.65 0.25
C ARG A 88 -4.44 -16.50 -1.02
N GLU A 89 -5.15 -17.62 -1.05
CA GLU A 89 -5.24 -18.51 -2.20
C GLU A 89 -5.82 -17.80 -3.44
N GLU A 90 -6.94 -17.08 -3.28
CA GLU A 90 -7.62 -16.41 -4.39
C GLU A 90 -6.78 -15.26 -4.95
N ILE A 91 -6.14 -14.46 -4.09
CA ILE A 91 -5.24 -13.38 -4.52
C ILE A 91 -4.06 -13.94 -5.30
N LYS A 92 -3.40 -15.00 -4.79
CA LYS A 92 -2.29 -15.65 -5.49
C LYS A 92 -2.71 -16.17 -6.86
N LYS A 93 -3.88 -16.82 -6.95
CA LYS A 93 -4.43 -17.29 -8.21
C LYS A 93 -4.64 -16.13 -9.18
N LYS A 94 -5.31 -15.06 -8.73
CA LYS A 94 -5.63 -13.91 -9.57
C LYS A 94 -4.38 -13.19 -10.07
N LEU A 95 -3.37 -13.04 -9.22
CA LEU A 95 -2.10 -12.41 -9.60
C LEU A 95 -1.32 -13.24 -10.62
N LYS A 96 -1.31 -14.58 -10.51
CA LYS A 96 -0.70 -15.45 -11.53
C LYS A 96 -1.37 -15.33 -12.90
N GLU A 97 -2.67 -15.03 -12.95
CA GLU A 97 -3.39 -14.80 -14.22
C GLU A 97 -3.00 -13.49 -14.89
N LYS A 98 -2.76 -12.42 -14.11
CA LYS A 98 -2.47 -11.08 -14.63
C LYS A 98 -0.99 -10.80 -14.83
N ILE A 99 -0.13 -11.27 -13.94
CA ILE A 99 1.29 -10.94 -13.92
C ILE A 99 2.08 -12.13 -14.47
N LYS A 100 2.72 -11.94 -15.63
CA LYS A 100 3.54 -12.97 -16.30
C LYS A 100 4.89 -13.24 -15.62
N GLY A 101 5.16 -12.58 -14.48
CA GLY A 101 6.43 -12.64 -13.75
C GLY A 101 6.22 -12.83 -12.24
N ILE A 102 7.32 -13.06 -11.52
CA ILE A 102 7.33 -13.13 -10.06
C ILE A 102 7.38 -11.70 -9.52
N VAL A 103 6.42 -11.31 -8.69
CA VAL A 103 6.49 -10.06 -7.91
C VAL A 103 7.22 -10.36 -6.60
N PRO A 104 8.48 -9.91 -6.42
CA PRO A 104 9.24 -10.21 -5.22
C PRO A 104 8.56 -9.64 -3.97
N GLY A 105 8.49 -10.42 -2.89
CA GLY A 105 7.93 -9.97 -1.60
C GLY A 105 6.40 -9.96 -1.51
N LEU A 106 5.68 -10.21 -2.62
CA LEU A 106 4.21 -10.19 -2.65
C LEU A 106 3.56 -11.12 -1.62
N GLU A 107 4.08 -12.34 -1.44
CA GLU A 107 3.50 -13.28 -0.46
C GLU A 107 3.58 -12.74 0.96
N LYS A 108 4.69 -12.07 1.29
CA LYS A 108 4.90 -11.43 2.58
C LYS A 108 3.96 -10.25 2.76
N GLU A 109 3.79 -9.41 1.74
CA GLU A 109 2.86 -8.27 1.77
C GLU A 109 1.39 -8.71 1.95
N ILE A 110 0.98 -9.80 1.30
CA ILE A 110 -0.37 -10.38 1.51
C ILE A 110 -0.54 -10.87 2.94
N GLU A 111 0.49 -11.54 3.50
CA GLU A 111 0.46 -12.03 4.87
C GLU A 111 0.36 -10.90 5.88
N GLU A 112 1.18 -9.86 5.71
CA GLU A 112 1.18 -8.68 6.57
C GLU A 112 -0.16 -7.94 6.47
N SER A 113 -0.69 -7.73 5.26
CA SER A 113 -1.96 -7.03 5.05
C SER A 113 -3.15 -7.76 5.67
N THR A 114 -3.21 -9.10 5.57
CA THR A 114 -4.28 -9.90 6.19
C THR A 114 -4.13 -9.98 7.71
N SER A 115 -2.91 -9.98 8.24
CA SER A 115 -2.65 -10.02 9.68
C SER A 115 -2.94 -8.68 10.36
N ILE A 116 -2.63 -7.55 9.71
CA ILE A 116 -3.01 -6.20 10.21
C ILE A 116 -4.54 -6.07 10.35
N LYS A 117 -5.30 -6.74 9.47
CA LYS A 117 -6.78 -6.68 9.43
C LYS A 117 -7.46 -7.79 10.23
N GLU A 118 -6.72 -8.59 11.00
CA GLU A 118 -7.23 -9.82 11.63
C GLU A 118 -8.40 -9.58 12.59
N GLU A 119 -8.35 -8.52 13.41
CA GLU A 119 -9.43 -8.18 14.34
C GLU A 119 -10.71 -7.72 13.63
N GLU A 120 -10.58 -6.99 12.52
CA GLU A 120 -11.73 -6.58 11.71
C GLU A 120 -12.35 -7.78 10.98
N LEU A 121 -11.50 -8.68 10.45
CA LEU A 121 -11.93 -9.94 9.88
C LEU A 121 -12.68 -10.80 10.90
N LYS A 122 -12.21 -10.83 12.16
CA LYS A 122 -12.88 -11.53 13.26
C LYS A 122 -14.31 -11.05 13.47
N LYS A 123 -14.51 -9.75 13.60
CA LYS A 123 -15.84 -9.14 13.73
C LYS A 123 -16.75 -9.49 12.56
N GLY A 124 -16.20 -9.48 11.35
CA GLY A 124 -16.94 -9.85 10.14
C GLY A 124 -17.35 -11.31 10.10
N VAL A 125 -16.45 -12.22 10.48
CA VAL A 125 -16.75 -13.66 10.59
C VAL A 125 -17.80 -13.92 11.66
N GLU A 126 -17.69 -13.29 12.84
CA GLU A 126 -18.68 -13.40 13.92
C GLU A 126 -20.07 -12.99 13.45
N LYS A 127 -20.19 -11.86 12.75
CA LYS A 127 -21.46 -11.40 12.17
C LYS A 127 -22.07 -12.40 11.18
N ILE A 128 -21.25 -12.97 10.29
CA ILE A 128 -21.71 -14.00 9.34
C ILE A 128 -22.19 -15.26 10.08
N ILE A 129 -21.54 -15.63 11.19
CA ILE A 129 -21.93 -16.78 12.01
C ILE A 129 -23.26 -16.50 12.73
N GLU A 130 -23.43 -15.32 13.31
CA GLU A 130 -24.68 -14.89 13.95
C GLU A 130 -25.86 -14.90 12.96
N ASP A 131 -25.64 -14.41 11.74
CA ASP A 131 -26.65 -14.45 10.68
C ASP A 131 -26.96 -15.90 10.21
N TYR A 132 -25.99 -16.82 10.33
CA TYR A 132 -26.11 -18.22 9.87
C TYR A 132 -26.68 -19.18 10.91
N GLN A 133 -26.41 -19.01 12.20
CA GLN A 133 -27.01 -19.86 13.22
C GLN A 133 -28.49 -19.49 13.35
N PRO A 134 -29.44 -20.41 13.03
CA PRO A 134 -30.82 -20.17 13.40
C PRO A 134 -30.84 -20.03 14.93
N LEU A 135 -31.44 -18.96 15.44
CA LEU A 135 -31.69 -18.72 16.87
C LEU A 135 -32.02 -20.04 17.58
N ASN A 136 -31.03 -20.63 18.27
CA ASN A 136 -31.28 -21.77 19.16
C ASN A 136 -32.39 -21.33 20.13
N GLU A 137 -33.41 -22.17 20.30
CA GLU A 137 -34.66 -21.80 20.96
C GLU A 137 -34.50 -21.30 22.42
N GLU A 138 -33.35 -21.53 23.05
CA GLU A 138 -33.01 -21.01 24.38
C GLU A 138 -32.74 -19.49 24.41
N ASN A 139 -32.34 -18.88 23.29
CA ASN A 139 -32.09 -17.43 23.21
C ASN A 139 -33.34 -16.58 22.94
N LYS A 140 -34.53 -17.21 22.83
CA LYS A 140 -35.81 -16.49 22.63
C LYS A 140 -36.16 -15.54 23.78
N ILE A 141 -35.63 -15.77 24.98
CA ILE A 141 -35.97 -14.96 26.17
C ILE A 141 -35.20 -13.63 26.17
N SER A 142 -33.91 -13.63 25.80
CA SER A 142 -33.11 -12.40 25.77
C SER A 142 -33.50 -11.50 24.59
N THR A 143 -33.75 -12.09 23.41
CA THR A 143 -34.19 -11.33 22.23
C THR A 143 -35.63 -10.81 22.32
N ARG A 144 -36.50 -11.40 23.16
CA ARG A 144 -37.83 -10.82 23.47
C ARG A 144 -37.73 -9.53 24.26
N PHE A 145 -36.77 -9.41 25.19
CA PHE A 145 -36.57 -8.20 25.99
C PHE A 145 -36.10 -7.02 25.12
N PHE A 146 -35.23 -7.26 24.13
CA PHE A 146 -34.80 -6.22 23.19
C PHE A 146 -35.86 -5.87 22.12
N ARG A 147 -36.78 -6.78 21.78
CA ARG A 147 -37.88 -6.51 20.83
C ARG A 147 -39.05 -5.72 21.43
N LEU A 148 -39.17 -5.62 22.75
CA LEU A 148 -40.25 -4.86 23.40
C LEU A 148 -40.00 -3.33 23.43
N LEU A 149 -38.81 -2.88 23.02
CA LEU A 149 -38.36 -1.48 23.12
C LEU A 149 -38.23 -0.74 21.79
N GLY A 150 -38.66 -1.30 20.66
CA GLY A 150 -38.55 -0.60 19.37
C GLY A 150 -39.29 -1.27 18.23
N ASP A 151 -40.48 -0.75 17.96
CA ASP A 151 -41.28 -0.71 16.73
C ASP A 151 -41.42 -1.93 15.80
N LYS A 152 -42.70 -2.17 15.48
CA LYS A 152 -43.25 -3.15 14.55
C LYS A 152 -42.58 -3.09 13.17
N ILE A 153 -42.02 -4.21 12.71
CA ILE A 153 -41.88 -4.50 11.28
C ILE A 153 -42.43 -5.90 11.00
N ALA A 154 -43.24 -5.95 9.95
CA ALA A 154 -44.11 -7.03 9.51
C ALA A 154 -43.38 -8.36 9.20
N HIS A 155 -44.16 -9.43 9.34
CA HIS A 155 -43.80 -10.81 9.07
C HIS A 155 -43.42 -11.10 7.60
N ALA A 156 -42.65 -12.19 7.44
CA ALA A 156 -42.66 -13.14 6.33
C ALA A 156 -41.76 -12.87 5.10
N ALA A 157 -40.50 -13.27 5.24
CA ALA A 157 -39.89 -14.22 4.31
C ALA A 157 -39.14 -15.24 5.16
N GLU A 158 -39.22 -16.53 4.83
CA GLU A 158 -38.34 -17.56 5.36
C GLU A 158 -36.89 -17.19 5.00
N ASN A 159 -36.22 -16.43 5.87
CA ASN A 159 -34.81 -16.11 5.72
C ASN A 159 -34.01 -17.37 6.05
N LYS A 160 -33.93 -18.32 5.10
CA LYS A 160 -32.83 -19.27 5.11
C LYS A 160 -31.55 -18.43 5.04
N PRO A 161 -30.65 -18.53 6.03
CA PRO A 161 -29.40 -17.82 5.96
C PRO A 161 -28.69 -18.16 4.66
N PRO A 162 -28.01 -17.19 4.01
CA PRO A 162 -27.28 -17.47 2.78
C PRO A 162 -26.29 -18.61 3.05
N GLU A 163 -26.45 -19.73 2.33
CA GLU A 163 -25.58 -20.91 2.49
C GLU A 163 -24.10 -20.58 2.24
N LYS A 164 -23.85 -19.50 1.48
CA LYS A 164 -22.53 -18.99 1.12
C LYS A 164 -22.44 -17.50 1.34
N ALA A 165 -21.40 -17.07 2.05
CA ALA A 165 -20.99 -15.67 2.11
C ALA A 165 -20.18 -15.33 0.86
N LYS A 166 -20.55 -14.24 0.17
CA LYS A 166 -19.72 -13.62 -0.87
C LYS A 166 -18.82 -12.60 -0.21
N ILE A 167 -17.52 -12.69 -0.44
CA ILE A 167 -16.52 -11.77 0.07
C ILE A 167 -15.81 -11.20 -1.15
N GLU A 168 -15.88 -9.89 -1.30
CA GLU A 168 -15.24 -9.13 -2.36
C GLU A 168 -13.91 -8.61 -1.85
N ILE A 169 -12.89 -8.72 -2.68
CA ILE A 169 -11.52 -8.38 -2.35
C ILE A 169 -11.05 -7.45 -3.44
N GLU A 170 -10.78 -6.21 -3.08
CA GLU A 170 -10.09 -5.28 -3.94
C GLU A 170 -8.62 -5.23 -3.55
N ILE A 171 -7.78 -5.27 -4.57
CA ILE A 171 -6.33 -5.21 -4.44
C ILE A 171 -5.87 -3.99 -5.23
N GLU A 172 -4.97 -3.25 -4.62
CA GLU A 172 -4.31 -2.12 -5.26
C GLU A 172 -2.82 -2.23 -5.02
N TRP A 173 -2.02 -1.86 -6.02
CA TRP A 173 -0.59 -1.68 -5.79
C TRP A 173 0.01 -0.54 -6.59
N ILE A 174 1.08 -0.02 -6.01
CA ILE A 174 2.01 0.88 -6.68
C ILE A 174 3.39 0.24 -6.56
N GLU A 175 4.06 0.06 -7.68
CA GLU A 175 5.42 -0.44 -7.72
C GLU A 175 6.38 0.73 -7.93
N LEU A 176 7.33 0.88 -7.01
CA LEU A 176 8.45 1.81 -7.17
C LEU A 176 9.68 1.05 -7.63
N PHE A 177 10.44 1.59 -8.59
CA PHE A 177 11.70 1.02 -9.02
C PHE A 177 12.88 1.92 -8.66
N ASN A 178 13.93 1.31 -8.11
CA ASN A 178 15.23 1.92 -7.92
C ASN A 178 16.14 1.53 -9.10
N PRO A 179 16.45 2.44 -10.03
CA PRO A 179 17.32 2.16 -11.17
C PRO A 179 18.81 2.19 -10.82
N TYR A 180 19.21 2.57 -9.61
CA TYR A 180 20.61 2.78 -9.25
C TYR A 180 21.27 1.52 -8.68
N GLU A 181 22.60 1.47 -8.76
CA GLU A 181 23.43 0.37 -8.24
C GLU A 181 23.57 0.37 -6.70
N VAL A 182 22.90 1.29 -6.02
CA VAL A 182 22.91 1.45 -4.57
C VAL A 182 21.48 1.61 -4.05
N PRO A 183 21.19 1.29 -2.78
CA PRO A 183 19.86 1.50 -2.22
C PRO A 183 19.42 2.98 -2.24
N CYS A 184 18.12 3.20 -2.44
CA CYS A 184 17.47 4.51 -2.31
C CYS A 184 16.72 4.60 -0.97
N GLU A 185 17.05 5.60 -0.16
CA GLU A 185 16.33 5.89 1.09
C GLU A 185 15.03 6.63 0.78
N VAL A 186 13.89 6.00 1.09
CA VAL A 186 12.55 6.57 0.86
C VAL A 186 11.85 6.93 2.17
N GLY A 187 12.59 6.97 3.28
CA GLY A 187 12.10 7.47 4.56
C GLY A 187 11.54 8.89 4.45
N GLY A 188 10.27 9.07 4.79
CA GLY A 188 9.59 10.38 4.77
C GLY A 188 9.04 10.81 3.40
N TRP A 189 9.27 10.01 2.35
CA TRP A 189 8.64 10.20 1.05
C TRP A 189 7.13 9.95 1.11
N GLN A 190 6.40 10.37 0.09
CA GLN A 190 4.95 10.26 0.03
C GLN A 190 4.47 9.85 -1.36
N ILE A 191 3.42 9.05 -1.36
CA ILE A 191 2.54 8.87 -2.51
C ILE A 191 1.30 9.70 -2.25
N ARG A 192 0.90 10.51 -3.23
CA ARG A 192 -0.35 11.27 -3.21
C ARG A 192 -1.23 10.87 -4.37
N THR A 193 -2.50 10.67 -4.08
CA THR A 193 -3.57 10.31 -5.01
C THR A 193 -4.77 11.23 -4.81
N SER A 194 -5.84 11.05 -5.60
CA SER A 194 -7.12 11.72 -5.32
C SER A 194 -7.73 11.28 -3.98
N LEU A 195 -7.47 10.06 -3.54
CA LEU A 195 -8.03 9.49 -2.30
C LEU A 195 -7.24 9.86 -1.04
N GLY A 196 -5.97 10.27 -1.16
CA GLY A 196 -5.23 10.72 0.00
C GLY A 196 -3.71 10.78 -0.18
N THR A 197 -3.00 10.61 0.94
CA THR A 197 -1.54 10.61 0.97
C THR A 197 -1.03 9.49 1.86
N ARG A 198 -0.13 8.67 1.33
CA ARG A 198 0.52 7.56 2.04
C ARG A 198 2.01 7.86 2.21
N SER A 199 2.47 7.87 3.45
CA SER A 199 3.90 8.03 3.76
C SER A 199 4.67 6.74 3.49
N LEU A 200 5.91 6.88 3.03
CA LEU A 200 6.85 5.80 2.79
C LEU A 200 7.95 5.81 3.86
N GLY A 201 8.46 4.63 4.18
CA GLY A 201 9.51 4.41 5.18
C GLY A 201 10.51 3.36 4.70
N GLY A 202 11.76 3.41 5.16
CA GLY A 202 12.81 2.46 4.79
C GLY A 202 13.45 2.75 3.44
N LYS A 203 14.00 1.71 2.80
CA LYS A 203 14.79 1.82 1.57
C LYS A 203 14.35 0.86 0.47
N ILE A 204 14.69 1.18 -0.77
CA ILE A 204 14.55 0.30 -1.93
C ILE A 204 15.96 -0.16 -2.31
N SER A 205 16.20 -1.47 -2.32
CA SER A 205 17.52 -2.04 -2.67
C SER A 205 17.96 -1.64 -4.08
N SER A 206 19.27 -1.73 -4.33
CA SER A 206 19.88 -1.53 -5.66
C SER A 206 19.16 -2.35 -6.73
N ARG A 207 18.92 -1.75 -7.91
CA ARG A 207 18.29 -2.38 -9.08
C ARG A 207 17.03 -3.18 -8.74
N SER A 208 16.23 -2.70 -7.80
CA SER A 208 15.13 -3.47 -7.22
C SER A 208 13.82 -2.71 -7.21
N TYR A 209 12.74 -3.46 -7.01
CA TYR A 209 11.39 -2.98 -6.94
C TYR A 209 10.91 -2.98 -5.49
N ARG A 210 10.00 -2.05 -5.18
CA ARG A 210 9.24 -2.05 -3.95
C ARG A 210 7.77 -1.99 -4.27
N LEU A 211 7.05 -3.02 -3.83
CA LEU A 211 5.61 -3.07 -3.89
C LEU A 211 5.00 -2.32 -2.71
N ILE A 212 4.04 -1.44 -3.00
CA ILE A 212 3.20 -0.79 -2.01
C ILE A 212 1.81 -1.37 -2.19
N PHE A 213 1.54 -2.40 -1.41
CA PHE A 213 0.32 -3.18 -1.50
C PHE A 213 -0.79 -2.57 -0.63
N ASN A 214 -2.02 -2.65 -1.11
CA ASN A 214 -3.23 -2.43 -0.33
C ASN A 214 -4.29 -3.46 -0.68
N MET A 215 -5.16 -3.71 0.29
CA MET A 215 -6.30 -4.60 0.13
C MET A 215 -7.49 -4.02 0.88
N VAL A 216 -8.64 -4.00 0.21
CA VAL A 216 -9.95 -3.70 0.81
C VAL A 216 -10.79 -4.96 0.73
N ILE A 217 -11.43 -5.32 1.85
CA ILE A 217 -12.23 -6.54 1.94
C ILE A 217 -13.66 -6.12 2.28
N ALA A 218 -14.59 -6.42 1.38
CA ALA A 218 -16.01 -6.21 1.58
C ALA A 218 -16.70 -7.56 1.82
N MET A 219 -17.49 -7.62 2.88
CA MET A 219 -18.27 -8.79 3.28
C MET A 219 -19.64 -8.35 3.78
N PRO A 220 -20.59 -9.28 4.00
CA PRO A 220 -21.95 -8.93 4.39
C PRO A 220 -21.99 -7.97 5.60
N GLY A 221 -22.38 -6.73 5.34
CA GLY A 221 -22.51 -5.68 6.34
C GLY A 221 -21.21 -5.23 7.01
N LEU A 222 -20.03 -5.43 6.38
CA LEU A 222 -18.75 -4.92 6.85
C LEU A 222 -17.78 -4.65 5.68
N ASN A 223 -17.14 -3.48 5.69
CA ASN A 223 -16.04 -3.12 4.79
C ASN A 223 -14.78 -2.88 5.63
N ILE A 224 -13.67 -3.49 5.23
CA ILE A 224 -12.40 -3.54 5.95
C ILE A 224 -11.34 -2.85 5.10
N GLY A 225 -10.70 -1.82 5.66
CA GLY A 225 -9.72 -1.00 4.93
C GLY A 225 -10.35 0.12 4.09
N LYS A 226 -9.49 0.86 3.41
CA LYS A 226 -9.84 1.93 2.46
C LYS A 226 -8.91 1.85 1.27
N GLU A 227 -9.46 2.17 0.10
CA GLU A 227 -8.70 2.33 -1.15
C GLU A 227 -7.63 3.42 -0.99
N ILE A 228 -6.52 3.24 -1.69
CA ILE A 228 -5.45 4.24 -1.76
C ILE A 228 -5.31 4.84 -3.15
N LEU A 229 -5.82 4.16 -4.18
CA LEU A 229 -5.85 4.60 -5.57
C LEU A 229 -7.30 4.86 -5.96
N GLY A 230 -7.54 5.92 -6.74
CA GLY A 230 -8.84 6.13 -7.36
C GLY A 230 -9.11 5.17 -8.52
N ASP A 231 -9.87 5.63 -9.51
CA ASP A 231 -10.12 4.86 -10.73
C ASP A 231 -8.91 4.86 -11.68
N ASN A 232 -9.06 4.26 -12.87
CA ASN A 232 -8.04 4.26 -13.92
C ASN A 232 -7.70 5.66 -14.48
N ARG A 233 -8.31 6.74 -13.97
CA ARG A 233 -8.02 8.13 -14.32
C ARG A 233 -7.32 8.87 -13.17
N ASP A 234 -7.08 8.18 -12.06
CA ASP A 234 -6.41 8.77 -10.92
C ASP A 234 -4.96 9.10 -11.25
N THR A 235 -4.47 10.16 -10.62
CA THR A 235 -3.08 10.58 -10.75
C THR A 235 -2.30 10.16 -9.52
N VAL A 236 -1.27 9.35 -9.71
CA VAL A 236 -0.33 8.98 -8.66
C VAL A 236 0.88 9.90 -8.71
N ILE A 237 1.13 10.63 -7.62
CA ILE A 237 2.25 11.57 -7.49
C ILE A 237 3.21 11.05 -6.43
N LEU A 238 4.47 10.82 -6.82
CA LEU A 238 5.56 10.51 -5.90
C LEU A 238 6.22 11.81 -5.46
N ARG A 239 6.36 11.99 -4.14
CA ARG A 239 7.00 13.15 -3.52
C ARG A 239 8.15 12.73 -2.62
N ASN A 240 9.27 13.44 -2.70
CA ASN A 240 10.38 13.24 -1.78
C ASN A 240 10.05 13.73 -0.36
N LYS A 241 11.00 13.58 0.57
CA LYS A 241 10.83 14.03 1.97
C LYS A 241 10.59 15.53 2.12
N ARG A 242 11.03 16.34 1.15
CA ARG A 242 10.80 17.80 1.09
C ARG A 242 9.48 18.19 0.40
N ARG A 243 8.68 17.21 0.00
CA ARG A 243 7.40 17.38 -0.74
C ARG A 243 7.54 17.84 -2.19
N ASN A 244 8.76 17.83 -2.74
CA ASN A 244 8.96 18.06 -4.17
C ASN A 244 8.41 16.87 -4.95
N ILE A 245 7.79 17.15 -6.09
CA ILE A 245 7.33 16.09 -7.01
C ILE A 245 8.57 15.49 -7.67
N VAL A 246 8.70 14.18 -7.54
CA VAL A 246 9.77 13.39 -8.16
C VAL A 246 9.26 12.72 -9.42
N ASP A 247 8.05 12.17 -9.35
CA ASP A 247 7.43 11.47 -10.46
C ASP A 247 5.90 11.58 -10.41
N LYS A 248 5.25 11.37 -11.55
CA LYS A 248 3.80 11.43 -11.73
C LYS A 248 3.36 10.47 -12.83
N VAL A 249 2.37 9.64 -12.52
CA VAL A 249 1.68 8.75 -13.47
C VAL A 249 0.18 9.09 -13.48
N SER A 250 -0.46 9.02 -14.63
CA SER A 250 -1.89 9.31 -14.87
C SER A 250 -2.48 8.32 -15.85
#